data_AF-A0A936SJB2-F1
#
_entry.id   AF-A0A936SJB2-F1
#
_cell.length_a   1.000
_cell.length_b   1.000
_cell.length_c   1.000
_cell.angle_alpha   90.00
_cell.angle_beta   90.00
_cell.angle_gamma   90.00
#
_symmetry.space_group_name_H-M   'P 1'
#
loop_
_entity.id
_entity.type
_entity.pdbx_description
1 polymer ?
#
loop_
_entity_poly.entity_id
_entity_poly.type
_entity_poly.pdbx_seq_one_letter_code
_entity_poly.pdbx_strand_id
1 'polypeptide(L)'
;MANFTIGPLTICVAPAAIMKCAIGLNAWQFRRAYRGQPAVEAFCAHVCEYIMRRPDEIGLELLQADVSAQIARLQRAYTPRPPGVDEFSRLVRTILRSDAQRSAIVRSAERFTAWFEQFCASPYLRLAQRALERLALAGITLTRDGRFRNAYAALTPPRQLSTGQYVPWLAAVAVQMDTICDGPAPAIEFIETLLHEQIHAIIHERMRDNGEHYHRLPWFNELSAIALSQYAVAAAAADLRPALGFHELRGALRTSRAQQRWGDLAGVVMRETGDPLVFWRAWQAIFARGSHTRRNYAHRAVLPPILQAAGWAVSFPYHYGDQSVDCRDERVP
;
A
#
# COMPACT_ATOMS: atom_id res chain seq x y z
N MET A 1 10.25 3.03 -21.63
CA MET A 1 9.52 2.13 -20.70
C MET A 1 10.48 1.03 -20.30
N ALA A 2 10.58 0.75 -19.01
CA ALA A 2 11.39 -0.35 -18.49
C ALA A 2 10.53 -1.23 -17.57
N ASN A 3 10.71 -2.55 -17.67
CA ASN A 3 10.01 -3.53 -16.83
C ASN A 3 11.03 -4.27 -15.98
N PHE A 4 10.80 -4.29 -14.67
CA PHE A 4 11.68 -4.92 -13.69
C PHE A 4 10.93 -6.03 -12.96
N THR A 5 11.53 -7.21 -12.82
CA THR A 5 10.89 -8.36 -12.20
C THR A 5 11.57 -8.72 -10.88
N ILE A 6 10.79 -8.82 -9.82
CA ILE A 6 11.23 -9.18 -8.46
C ILE A 6 10.36 -10.35 -7.99
N GLY A 7 10.85 -11.57 -8.20
CA GLY A 7 10.08 -12.79 -7.92
C GLY A 7 8.79 -12.81 -8.74
N PRO A 8 7.60 -12.91 -8.11
CA PRO A 8 6.32 -12.89 -8.83
C PRO A 8 5.84 -11.47 -9.21
N LEU A 9 6.57 -10.42 -8.84
CA LEU A 9 6.18 -9.03 -9.05
C LEU A 9 6.86 -8.45 -10.30
N THR A 10 6.11 -7.68 -11.08
CA THR A 10 6.63 -6.89 -12.20
C THR A 10 6.31 -5.42 -11.98
N ILE A 11 7.33 -4.58 -12.04
CA ILE A 11 7.26 -3.13 -11.88
C ILE A 11 7.52 -2.49 -13.24
N CYS A 12 6.56 -1.70 -13.73
CA CYS A 12 6.70 -0.91 -14.94
C CYS A 12 7.09 0.53 -14.58
N VAL A 13 8.18 1.02 -15.19
CA VAL A 13 8.60 2.41 -15.09
C VAL A 13 8.42 3.08 -16.45
N ALA A 14 7.52 4.04 -16.49
CA ALA A 14 7.24 4.87 -17.66
C ALA A 14 6.67 6.24 -17.22
N PRO A 15 6.86 7.31 -18.01
CA PRO A 15 6.29 8.62 -17.69
C PRO A 15 4.77 8.57 -17.44
N ALA A 16 4.02 7.83 -18.25
CA ALA A 16 2.58 7.68 -18.04
C ALA A 16 2.24 6.91 -16.76
N ALA A 17 3.00 5.87 -16.41
CA ALA A 17 2.82 5.16 -15.14
C ALA A 17 3.00 6.11 -13.93
N ILE A 18 4.05 6.94 -13.94
CA ILE A 18 4.30 7.92 -12.87
C ILE A 18 3.22 9.02 -12.85
N MET A 19 2.82 9.52 -14.02
CA MET A 19 1.71 10.49 -14.13
C MET A 19 0.41 9.95 -13.53
N LYS A 20 0.07 8.69 -13.83
CA LYS A 20 -1.09 8.02 -13.26
C LYS A 20 -1.00 7.95 -11.73
N CYS A 21 0.17 7.58 -11.19
CA CYS A 21 0.40 7.55 -9.74
C CYS A 21 0.19 8.93 -9.10
N ALA A 22 0.73 9.99 -9.71
CA ALA A 22 0.54 11.37 -9.23
C ALA A 22 -0.94 11.78 -9.21
N ILE A 23 -1.71 11.43 -10.26
CA ILE A 23 -3.15 11.69 -10.30
C ILE A 23 -3.89 10.87 -9.23
N GLY A 24 -3.54 9.58 -9.07
CA GLY A 24 -4.14 8.70 -8.07
C GLY A 24 -3.97 9.22 -6.65
N LEU A 25 -2.77 9.69 -6.29
CA LEU A 25 -2.46 10.27 -4.99
C LEU A 25 -3.32 11.52 -4.71
N ASN A 26 -3.37 12.43 -5.68
CA ASN A 26 -4.17 13.65 -5.57
C ASN A 26 -5.67 13.34 -5.49
N ALA A 27 -6.15 12.35 -6.24
CA ALA A 27 -7.54 11.90 -6.19
C ALA A 27 -7.91 11.32 -4.81
N TRP A 28 -6.98 10.60 -4.16
CA TRP A 28 -7.20 10.07 -2.83
C TRP A 28 -7.35 11.19 -1.79
N GLN A 29 -6.44 12.17 -1.79
CA GLN A 29 -6.53 13.35 -0.92
C GLN A 29 -7.82 14.13 -1.16
N PHE A 30 -8.17 14.32 -2.44
CA PHE A 30 -9.39 15.00 -2.84
C PHE A 30 -10.63 14.29 -2.30
N ARG A 31 -10.76 12.98 -2.50
CA ARG A 31 -11.92 12.21 -2.00
C ARG A 31 -12.08 12.29 -0.49
N ARG A 32 -10.98 12.42 0.28
CA ARG A 32 -11.06 12.62 1.74
C ARG A 32 -11.76 13.92 2.11
N ALA A 33 -11.56 15.00 1.35
CA ALA A 33 -12.21 16.29 1.58
C ALA A 33 -13.70 16.28 1.22
N TYR A 34 -14.11 15.43 0.26
CA TYR A 34 -15.50 15.30 -0.21
C TYR A 34 -16.23 14.06 0.31
N ARG A 35 -15.74 13.50 1.43
CA ARG A 35 -16.33 12.33 2.07
C ARG A 35 -17.81 12.59 2.39
N GLY A 36 -18.69 11.68 1.99
CA GLY A 36 -20.14 11.81 2.19
C GLY A 36 -20.87 12.54 1.07
N GLN A 37 -20.21 12.81 -0.06
CA GLN A 37 -20.85 13.33 -1.28
C GLN A 37 -20.83 12.27 -2.41
N PRO A 38 -21.84 11.39 -2.49
CA PRO A 38 -21.81 10.20 -3.35
C PRO A 38 -21.57 10.51 -4.83
N ALA A 39 -22.12 11.62 -5.32
CA ALA A 39 -21.95 12.04 -6.72
C ALA A 39 -20.49 12.41 -7.05
N VAL A 40 -19.82 13.13 -6.15
CA VAL A 40 -18.40 13.53 -6.32
C VAL A 40 -17.51 12.30 -6.20
N GLU A 41 -17.77 11.44 -5.20
CA GLU A 41 -17.01 10.20 -5.02
C GLU A 41 -17.13 9.27 -6.23
N ALA A 42 -18.34 9.10 -6.79
CA ALA A 42 -18.59 8.31 -7.99
C ALA A 42 -17.94 8.93 -9.24
N PHE A 43 -17.91 10.26 -9.35
CA PHE A 43 -17.23 10.92 -10.47
C PHE A 43 -15.71 10.69 -10.41
N CYS A 44 -15.09 10.98 -9.26
CA CYS A 44 -13.67 10.74 -9.03
C CYS A 44 -13.33 9.29 -9.35
N ALA A 45 -14.22 8.39 -8.94
CA ALA A 45 -14.10 6.98 -9.16
C ALA A 45 -14.00 6.58 -10.62
N HIS A 46 -14.97 6.99 -11.43
CA HIS A 46 -14.99 6.67 -12.85
C HIS A 46 -13.81 7.27 -13.63
N VAL A 47 -13.35 8.46 -13.24
CA VAL A 47 -12.18 9.09 -13.86
C VAL A 47 -10.90 8.33 -13.51
N CYS A 48 -10.67 8.02 -12.23
CA CYS A 48 -9.52 7.22 -11.81
C CYS A 48 -9.53 5.85 -12.50
N GLU A 49 -10.64 5.13 -12.46
CA GLU A 49 -10.76 3.83 -13.14
C GLU A 49 -10.39 3.90 -14.63
N TYR A 50 -10.84 4.94 -15.33
CA TYR A 50 -10.50 5.13 -16.75
C TYR A 50 -9.00 5.38 -16.96
N ILE A 51 -8.41 6.31 -16.21
CA ILE A 51 -6.98 6.67 -16.27
C ILE A 51 -6.11 5.43 -16.06
N MET A 52 -6.46 4.65 -15.05
CA MET A 52 -5.70 3.50 -14.59
C MET A 52 -5.82 2.30 -15.55
N ARG A 53 -6.90 2.22 -16.34
CA ARG A 53 -7.04 1.23 -17.43
C ARG A 53 -6.29 1.61 -18.70
N ARG A 54 -5.71 2.80 -18.82
CA ARG A 54 -4.89 3.14 -19.99
C ARG A 54 -3.58 2.33 -19.93
N PRO A 55 -2.97 1.98 -21.09
CA PRO A 55 -1.66 1.33 -21.11
C PRO A 55 -0.58 2.21 -20.46
N ASP A 56 0.49 1.63 -19.90
CA ASP A 56 1.56 2.39 -19.21
C ASP A 56 2.58 3.00 -20.18
N GLU A 57 2.62 2.46 -21.39
CA GLU A 57 3.40 2.90 -22.53
C GLU A 57 2.76 4.05 -23.31
N ILE A 58 1.53 4.44 -22.96
CA ILE A 58 0.83 5.54 -23.62
C ILE A 58 1.66 6.84 -23.52
N GLY A 59 1.80 7.58 -24.62
CA GLY A 59 2.44 8.88 -24.60
C GLY A 59 1.67 9.87 -23.72
N LEU A 60 2.38 10.77 -23.02
CA LEU A 60 1.75 11.74 -22.10
C LEU A 60 0.72 12.64 -22.79
N GLU A 61 0.98 13.01 -24.05
CA GLU A 61 0.06 13.83 -24.86
C GLU A 61 -1.24 13.07 -25.15
N LEU A 62 -1.13 11.81 -25.58
CA LEU A 62 -2.29 10.96 -25.85
C LEU A 62 -3.06 10.68 -24.56
N LEU A 63 -2.38 10.40 -23.45
CA LEU A 63 -3.00 10.25 -22.13
C LEU A 63 -3.76 11.52 -21.73
N GLN A 64 -3.16 12.70 -21.90
CA GLN A 64 -3.83 13.97 -21.61
C GLN A 64 -5.10 14.14 -22.45
N ALA A 65 -5.03 13.88 -23.75
CA ALA A 65 -6.16 14.01 -24.67
C ALA A 65 -7.30 13.05 -24.28
N ASP A 66 -6.99 11.76 -24.13
CA ASP A 66 -7.94 10.70 -23.73
C ASP A 66 -8.66 11.03 -22.42
N VAL A 67 -7.88 11.40 -21.40
CA VAL A 67 -8.43 11.70 -20.07
C VAL A 67 -9.25 12.98 -20.09
N SER A 68 -8.80 14.02 -20.82
CA SER A 68 -9.57 15.26 -20.97
C SER A 68 -10.92 15.02 -21.64
N ALA A 69 -10.94 14.21 -22.70
CA ALA A 69 -12.16 13.83 -23.41
C ALA A 69 -13.09 13.00 -22.54
N GLN A 70 -12.56 12.04 -21.79
CA GLN A 70 -13.33 11.23 -20.86
C GLN A 70 -13.93 12.06 -19.72
N ILE A 71 -13.16 12.99 -19.13
CA ILE A 71 -13.67 13.92 -18.12
C ILE A 71 -14.83 14.73 -18.70
N ALA A 72 -14.66 15.31 -19.90
CA ALA A 72 -15.73 16.08 -20.55
C ALA A 72 -16.97 15.23 -20.81
N ARG A 73 -16.80 13.96 -21.22
CA ARG A 73 -17.91 13.01 -21.41
C ARG A 73 -18.65 12.73 -20.10
N LEU A 74 -17.92 12.41 -19.03
CA LEU A 74 -18.50 12.13 -17.72
C LEU A 74 -19.20 13.37 -17.14
N GLN A 75 -18.59 14.55 -17.26
CA GLN A 75 -19.13 15.82 -16.80
C GLN A 75 -20.51 16.17 -17.40
N ARG A 76 -20.83 15.68 -18.60
CA ARG A 76 -22.16 15.86 -19.23
C ARG A 76 -23.26 15.04 -18.56
N ALA A 77 -22.91 13.94 -17.88
CA ALA A 77 -23.86 13.08 -17.18
C ALA A 77 -24.23 13.60 -15.77
N TYR A 78 -23.54 14.63 -15.27
CA TYR A 78 -23.77 15.22 -13.96
C TYR A 78 -24.35 16.63 -14.12
N THR A 79 -25.69 16.72 -14.26
CA THR A 79 -26.44 17.98 -14.35
C THR A 79 -27.62 17.95 -13.37
N PRO A 80 -27.70 18.87 -12.38
CA PRO A 80 -26.71 19.90 -12.06
C PRO A 80 -25.40 19.29 -11.54
N ARG A 81 -24.29 19.96 -11.83
CA ARG A 81 -22.95 19.48 -11.49
C ARG A 81 -22.55 19.92 -10.08
N PRO A 82 -22.17 19.00 -9.18
CA PRO A 82 -21.61 19.37 -7.87
C PRO A 82 -20.26 20.11 -8.04
N PRO A 83 -19.94 21.14 -7.22
CA PRO A 83 -18.67 21.87 -7.31
C PRO A 83 -17.42 20.97 -7.26
N GLY A 84 -17.47 19.90 -6.46
CA GLY A 84 -16.35 18.94 -6.35
C GLY A 84 -16.03 18.22 -7.67
N VAL A 85 -16.99 18.07 -8.59
CA VAL A 85 -16.73 17.50 -9.92
C VAL A 85 -15.84 18.42 -10.75
N ASP A 86 -16.11 19.73 -10.73
CA ASP A 86 -15.31 20.71 -11.48
C ASP A 86 -13.94 20.90 -10.86
N GLU A 87 -13.85 20.92 -9.53
CA GLU A 87 -12.58 21.04 -8.82
C GLU A 87 -11.66 19.84 -9.10
N PHE A 88 -12.17 18.62 -8.99
CA PHE A 88 -11.41 17.43 -9.34
C PHE A 88 -11.00 17.41 -10.82
N SER A 89 -11.91 17.78 -11.71
CA SER A 89 -11.62 17.86 -13.16
C SER A 89 -10.50 18.86 -13.45
N ARG A 90 -10.49 20.02 -12.77
CA ARG A 90 -9.44 21.03 -12.87
C ARG A 90 -8.11 20.49 -12.35
N LEU A 91 -8.12 19.85 -11.18
CA LEU A 91 -6.93 19.23 -10.56
C LEU A 91 -6.26 18.24 -11.54
N VAL A 92 -7.03 17.29 -12.07
CA VAL A 92 -6.51 16.30 -13.02
C VAL A 92 -5.97 16.96 -14.30
N ARG A 93 -6.69 17.93 -14.86
CA ARG A 93 -6.25 18.66 -16.06
C ARG A 93 -4.98 19.48 -15.80
N THR A 94 -4.85 20.10 -14.63
CA THR A 94 -3.65 20.86 -14.23
C THR A 94 -2.43 19.95 -14.17
N ILE A 95 -2.55 18.79 -13.51
CA ILE A 95 -1.48 17.79 -13.44
C ILE A 95 -1.07 17.34 -14.85
N LEU A 96 -2.06 17.03 -15.71
CA LEU A 96 -1.80 16.55 -17.07
C LEU A 96 -1.24 17.60 -18.02
N ARG A 97 -1.53 18.89 -17.83
CA ARG A 97 -1.16 19.98 -18.76
C ARG A 97 0.08 20.76 -18.36
N SER A 98 0.49 20.70 -17.09
CA SER A 98 1.65 21.45 -16.61
C SER A 98 2.94 20.95 -17.27
N ASP A 99 3.60 21.79 -18.06
CA ASP A 99 4.89 21.46 -18.68
C ASP A 99 5.96 21.17 -17.63
N ALA A 100 6.01 21.97 -16.56
CA ALA A 100 6.90 21.73 -15.43
C ALA A 100 6.67 20.35 -14.80
N GLN A 101 5.40 19.96 -14.60
CA GLN A 101 5.05 18.65 -14.05
C GLN A 101 5.43 17.52 -15.00
N ARG A 102 5.19 17.68 -16.31
CA ARG A 102 5.57 16.69 -17.33
C ARG A 102 7.06 16.47 -17.37
N SER A 103 7.84 17.54 -17.42
CA SER A 103 9.30 17.44 -17.41
C SER A 103 9.81 16.79 -16.12
N ALA A 104 9.22 17.11 -14.96
CA ALA A 104 9.56 16.45 -13.70
C ALA A 104 9.25 14.95 -13.72
N ILE A 105 8.10 14.55 -14.27
CA ILE A 105 7.69 13.15 -14.40
C ILE A 105 8.62 12.36 -15.34
N VAL A 106 9.02 12.95 -16.47
CA VAL A 106 9.97 12.32 -17.40
C VAL A 106 11.31 12.09 -16.71
N ARG A 107 11.86 13.11 -16.05
CA ARG A 107 13.12 12.98 -15.28
C ARG A 107 13.01 11.94 -14.17
N SER A 108 11.87 11.87 -13.49
CA SER A 108 11.62 10.86 -12.45
C SER A 108 11.60 9.46 -13.04
N ALA A 109 10.99 9.27 -14.22
CA ALA A 109 10.97 7.98 -14.91
C ALA A 109 12.39 7.52 -15.29
N GLU A 110 13.22 8.42 -15.81
CA GLU A 110 14.62 8.14 -16.14
C GLU A 110 15.42 7.79 -14.89
N ARG A 111 15.30 8.59 -13.82
CA ARG A 111 15.96 8.35 -12.53
C ARG A 111 15.57 7.00 -11.94
N PHE A 112 14.28 6.70 -11.89
CA PHE A 112 13.79 5.42 -11.35
C PHE A 112 14.24 4.24 -12.21
N THR A 113 14.23 4.39 -13.54
CA THR A 113 14.75 3.34 -14.45
C THR A 113 16.21 3.02 -14.12
N ALA A 114 17.07 4.05 -14.06
CA ALA A 114 18.48 3.86 -13.74
C ALA A 114 18.68 3.24 -12.34
N TRP A 115 17.90 3.68 -11.35
CA TRP A 115 17.95 3.13 -9.99
C TRP A 115 17.55 1.64 -9.97
N PHE A 116 16.46 1.27 -10.66
CA PHE A 116 16.01 -0.12 -10.73
C PHE A 116 16.97 -1.02 -11.49
N GLU A 117 17.63 -0.51 -12.53
CA GLU A 117 18.72 -1.24 -13.22
C GLU A 117 19.86 -1.56 -12.26
N GLN A 118 20.30 -0.57 -11.46
CA GLN A 118 21.34 -0.77 -10.43
C GLN A 118 20.87 -1.73 -9.33
N PHE A 119 19.63 -1.59 -8.85
CA PHE A 119 19.05 -2.48 -7.85
C PHE A 119 19.02 -3.94 -8.35
N CYS A 120 18.54 -4.15 -9.58
CA CYS A 120 18.48 -5.48 -10.20
C CYS A 120 19.85 -6.11 -10.44
N ALA A 121 20.88 -5.30 -10.67
CA ALA A 121 22.27 -5.77 -10.78
C ALA A 121 22.93 -6.03 -9.40
N SER A 122 22.30 -5.61 -8.30
CA SER A 122 22.86 -5.69 -6.95
C SER A 122 22.45 -6.98 -6.19
N PRO A 123 23.15 -7.32 -5.09
CA PRO A 123 22.73 -8.39 -4.18
C PRO A 123 21.33 -8.20 -3.56
N TYR A 124 20.83 -6.96 -3.53
CA TYR A 124 19.52 -6.64 -2.94
C TYR A 124 18.35 -7.23 -3.71
N LEU A 125 18.49 -7.50 -5.02
CA LEU A 125 17.46 -8.22 -5.77
C LEU A 125 17.23 -9.62 -5.19
N ARG A 126 18.31 -10.35 -4.89
CA ARG A 126 18.23 -11.69 -4.27
C ARG A 126 17.64 -11.62 -2.88
N LEU A 127 17.98 -10.58 -2.10
CA LEU A 127 17.37 -10.34 -0.80
C LEU A 127 15.86 -10.13 -0.91
N ALA A 128 15.41 -9.30 -1.85
CA ALA A 128 14.00 -9.02 -2.09
C ALA A 128 13.21 -10.26 -2.50
N GLN A 129 13.76 -11.03 -3.46
CA GLN A 129 13.18 -12.30 -3.91
C GLN A 129 13.05 -13.29 -2.75
N ARG A 130 14.12 -13.45 -1.96
CA ARG A 130 14.11 -14.35 -0.81
C ARG A 130 13.15 -13.88 0.29
N ALA A 131 12.99 -12.58 0.49
CA ALA A 131 12.03 -12.04 1.45
C ALA A 131 10.58 -12.30 1.02
N LEU A 132 10.27 -12.16 -0.28
CA LEU A 132 8.97 -12.54 -0.83
C LEU A 132 8.69 -14.04 -0.66
N GLU A 133 9.69 -14.90 -0.89
CA GLU A 133 9.59 -16.34 -0.60
C GLU A 133 9.33 -16.62 0.88
N ARG A 134 9.96 -15.87 1.79
CA ARG A 134 9.73 -16.00 3.24
C ARG A 134 8.31 -15.63 3.66
N LEU A 135 7.73 -14.59 3.07
CA LEU A 135 6.31 -14.30 3.24
C LEU A 135 5.44 -15.45 2.70
N ALA A 136 5.76 -15.96 1.51
CA ALA A 136 5.00 -17.04 0.90
C ALA A 136 5.02 -18.34 1.74
N LEU A 137 6.17 -18.71 2.29
CA LEU A 137 6.32 -19.87 3.19
C LEU A 137 5.52 -19.72 4.49
N ALA A 138 5.34 -18.48 4.98
CA ALA A 138 4.46 -18.19 6.11
C ALA A 138 2.96 -18.18 5.74
N GLY A 139 2.63 -18.49 4.47
CA GLY A 139 1.26 -18.45 3.94
C GLY A 139 0.75 -17.04 3.68
N ILE A 140 1.62 -16.03 3.69
CA ILE A 140 1.34 -14.63 3.35
C ILE A 140 1.41 -14.49 1.83
N THR A 141 0.36 -14.99 1.17
CA THR A 141 0.23 -14.99 -0.30
C THR A 141 -1.15 -14.49 -0.73
N LEU A 142 -1.21 -13.88 -1.91
CA LEU A 142 -2.47 -13.56 -2.58
C LEU A 142 -3.14 -14.84 -3.10
N THR A 143 -4.47 -14.87 -3.06
CA THR A 143 -5.24 -16.10 -3.38
C THR A 143 -5.60 -16.26 -4.86
N ARG A 144 -5.61 -15.17 -5.63
CA ARG A 144 -5.93 -15.20 -7.07
C ARG A 144 -4.67 -15.30 -7.92
N ASP A 145 -4.66 -16.28 -8.84
CA ASP A 145 -3.66 -16.55 -9.90
C ASP A 145 -2.46 -15.59 -9.94
N GLY A 146 -1.57 -15.76 -8.95
CA GLY A 146 -0.11 -15.59 -8.94
C GLY A 146 0.55 -14.35 -9.56
N ARG A 147 -0.19 -13.43 -10.18
CA ARG A 147 0.33 -12.26 -10.87
C ARG A 147 -0.31 -11.07 -10.19
N PHE A 148 0.53 -10.19 -9.63
CA PHE A 148 0.11 -8.86 -9.28
C PHE A 148 -0.48 -8.22 -10.53
N ARG A 149 -1.80 -8.21 -10.66
CA ARG A 149 -2.48 -7.60 -11.80
C ARG A 149 -2.52 -6.11 -11.55
N ASN A 150 -1.38 -5.49 -11.82
CA ASN A 150 -1.22 -4.08 -12.00
C ASN A 150 -1.51 -3.23 -10.75
N ALA A 151 -0.58 -2.35 -10.41
CA ALA A 151 -0.79 -1.25 -9.45
C ALA A 151 -2.05 -0.44 -9.79
N TYR A 152 -2.63 -0.60 -10.98
CA TYR A 152 -3.76 0.18 -11.44
C TYR A 152 -5.12 -0.46 -11.17
N ALA A 153 -5.20 -1.78 -10.87
CA ALA A 153 -6.47 -2.45 -10.63
C ALA A 153 -7.12 -2.09 -9.28
N ALA A 154 -6.34 -1.79 -8.23
CA ALA A 154 -6.90 -1.38 -6.94
C ALA A 154 -7.15 0.13 -6.82
N LEU A 155 -6.90 0.92 -7.88
CA LEU A 155 -7.37 2.31 -7.98
C LEU A 155 -8.82 2.38 -8.48
N THR A 156 -9.55 1.26 -8.42
CA THR A 156 -10.96 1.12 -8.79
C THR A 156 -11.86 1.25 -7.56
N PRO A 157 -12.33 2.45 -7.17
CA PRO A 157 -13.32 2.73 -6.12
C PRO A 157 -14.42 1.66 -6.00
N PRO A 158 -14.79 1.21 -4.79
CA PRO A 158 -15.85 0.25 -4.63
C PRO A 158 -17.12 1.07 -4.78
N ARG A 159 -18.14 0.47 -5.39
CA ARG A 159 -19.34 1.20 -5.80
C ARG A 159 -20.19 1.77 -4.64
N GLN A 160 -19.80 1.65 -3.36
CA GLN A 160 -20.55 2.19 -2.22
C GLN A 160 -19.64 2.48 -1.02
N LEU A 161 -19.82 3.68 -0.44
CA LEU A 161 -19.48 4.14 0.92
C LEU A 161 -18.27 3.47 1.59
N SER A 162 -17.15 3.39 0.86
CA SER A 162 -15.88 3.02 1.44
C SER A 162 -15.03 4.26 1.62
N THR A 163 -14.84 4.63 2.88
CA THR A 163 -13.76 5.53 3.28
C THR A 163 -12.38 4.87 3.16
N GLY A 164 -12.29 3.61 2.71
CA GLY A 164 -11.11 2.76 2.85
C GLY A 164 -10.84 1.84 1.69
N GLN A 165 -11.18 2.22 0.46
CA GLN A 165 -10.66 1.48 -0.66
C GLN A 165 -9.23 1.92 -0.89
N TYR A 166 -8.38 1.24 -0.14
CA TYR A 166 -6.98 1.55 0.02
C TYR A 166 -6.25 1.22 -1.28
N VAL A 167 -5.33 2.14 -1.58
CA VAL A 167 -4.64 2.38 -2.83
C VAL A 167 -3.63 1.24 -3.10
N PRO A 168 -3.53 0.71 -4.32
CA PRO A 168 -2.68 -0.41 -4.70
C PRO A 168 -1.19 -0.06 -4.61
N TRP A 169 -0.62 -0.25 -3.44
CA TRP A 169 0.60 -1.01 -3.06
C TRP A 169 1.87 -0.97 -3.96
N LEU A 170 1.78 -0.80 -5.27
CA LEU A 170 2.92 -0.41 -6.12
C LEU A 170 2.93 1.10 -6.41
N ALA A 171 1.79 1.79 -6.27
CA ALA A 171 1.70 3.24 -6.29
C ALA A 171 2.32 3.88 -5.04
N ALA A 172 2.27 3.23 -3.87
CA ALA A 172 2.98 3.70 -2.68
C ALA A 172 4.49 3.60 -2.86
N VAL A 173 4.98 2.48 -3.37
CA VAL A 173 6.39 2.33 -3.78
C VAL A 173 6.75 3.42 -4.80
N ALA A 174 5.98 3.62 -5.87
CA ALA A 174 6.23 4.66 -6.88
C ALA A 174 6.15 6.11 -6.36
N VAL A 175 5.25 6.39 -5.41
CA VAL A 175 5.09 7.70 -4.75
C VAL A 175 6.19 7.95 -3.73
N GLN A 176 6.68 6.89 -3.09
CA GLN A 176 7.79 6.95 -2.14
C GLN A 176 9.14 6.81 -2.84
N MET A 177 9.22 6.43 -4.12
CA MET A 177 10.49 6.25 -4.82
C MET A 177 11.37 7.50 -4.76
N ASP A 178 10.79 8.70 -4.78
CA ASP A 178 11.57 9.93 -4.59
C ASP A 178 12.23 9.95 -3.20
N THR A 179 11.45 9.68 -2.15
CA THR A 179 11.93 9.61 -0.77
C THR A 179 12.91 8.44 -0.54
N ILE A 180 12.62 7.28 -1.12
CA ILE A 180 13.41 6.06 -1.01
C ILE A 180 14.75 6.26 -1.69
N CYS A 181 14.78 6.81 -2.92
CA CYS A 181 16.02 7.08 -3.64
C CYS A 181 16.95 8.04 -2.90
N ASP A 182 16.38 8.98 -2.14
CA ASP A 182 17.11 9.98 -1.36
C ASP A 182 17.35 9.53 0.11
N GLY A 183 16.90 8.33 0.48
CA GLY A 183 17.02 7.76 1.82
C GLY A 183 18.42 7.25 2.17
N PRO A 184 18.72 7.03 3.47
CA PRO A 184 20.02 6.54 3.91
C PRO A 184 20.31 5.09 3.52
N ALA A 185 19.28 4.26 3.30
CA ALA A 185 19.42 2.86 2.91
C ALA A 185 18.42 2.49 1.79
N PRO A 186 18.54 3.09 0.59
CA PRO A 186 17.49 3.12 -0.43
C PRO A 186 17.02 1.72 -0.85
N ALA A 187 17.96 0.78 -1.03
CA ALA A 187 17.61 -0.58 -1.43
C ALA A 187 16.84 -1.35 -0.35
N ILE A 188 17.18 -1.14 0.93
CA ILE A 188 16.51 -1.81 2.06
C ILE A 188 15.14 -1.17 2.30
N GLU A 189 15.06 0.16 2.26
CA GLU A 189 13.81 0.92 2.35
C GLU A 189 12.85 0.54 1.23
N PHE A 190 13.35 0.38 0.00
CA PHE A 190 12.55 -0.12 -1.12
C PHE A 190 11.99 -1.52 -0.85
N ILE A 191 12.82 -2.46 -0.42
CA ILE A 191 12.40 -3.84 -0.15
C ILE A 191 11.36 -3.86 0.98
N GLU A 192 11.62 -3.14 2.05
CA GLU A 192 10.73 -3.09 3.21
C GLU A 192 9.38 -2.46 2.84
N THR A 193 9.39 -1.34 2.11
CA THR A 193 8.18 -0.72 1.54
C THR A 193 7.43 -1.71 0.66
N LEU A 194 8.10 -2.35 -0.31
CA LEU A 194 7.49 -3.33 -1.21
C LEU A 194 6.77 -4.45 -0.44
N LEU A 195 7.41 -4.98 0.61
CA LEU A 195 6.85 -6.07 1.42
C LEU A 195 5.72 -5.58 2.33
N HIS A 196 5.90 -4.43 3.00
CA HIS A 196 4.88 -3.77 3.83
C HIS A 196 3.59 -3.61 3.03
N GLU A 197 3.75 -3.07 1.83
CA GLU A 197 2.65 -2.84 0.91
C GLU A 197 2.01 -4.16 0.41
N GLN A 198 2.83 -5.20 0.16
CA GLN A 198 2.35 -6.55 -0.19
C GLN A 198 1.52 -7.20 0.92
N ILE A 199 1.91 -7.07 2.18
CA ILE A 199 1.23 -7.66 3.34
C ILE A 199 -0.18 -7.08 3.47
N HIS A 200 -0.25 -5.77 3.39
CA HIS A 200 -1.50 -5.08 3.47
C HIS A 200 -2.46 -5.41 2.31
N ALA A 201 -1.93 -5.59 1.08
CA ALA A 201 -2.71 -6.07 -0.06
C ALA A 201 -3.36 -7.44 0.23
N ILE A 202 -2.61 -8.34 0.87
CA ILE A 202 -3.07 -9.67 1.25
C ILE A 202 -4.15 -9.61 2.33
N ILE A 203 -3.96 -8.78 3.36
CA ILE A 203 -4.97 -8.58 4.41
C ILE A 203 -6.27 -8.10 3.76
N HIS A 204 -6.19 -7.11 2.88
CA HIS A 204 -7.34 -6.57 2.19
C HIS A 204 -8.08 -7.62 1.34
N GLU A 205 -7.37 -8.38 0.51
CA GLU A 205 -7.96 -9.44 -0.31
C GLU A 205 -8.68 -10.48 0.56
N ARG A 206 -8.06 -10.91 1.66
CA ARG A 206 -8.60 -11.96 2.55
C ARG A 206 -9.75 -11.48 3.42
N MET A 207 -9.78 -10.19 3.77
CA MET A 207 -10.91 -9.59 4.47
C MET A 207 -12.18 -9.63 3.62
N ARG A 208 -12.06 -9.56 2.28
CA ARG A 208 -13.20 -9.50 1.35
C ARG A 208 -14.17 -8.37 1.70
N ASP A 209 -13.66 -7.29 2.26
CA ASP A 209 -14.41 -6.08 2.56
C ASP A 209 -13.98 -4.95 1.61
N ASN A 210 -14.68 -3.81 1.69
CA ASN A 210 -14.28 -2.63 0.93
C ASN A 210 -13.17 -1.85 1.65
N GLY A 211 -12.34 -2.51 2.47
CA GLY A 211 -11.30 -1.90 3.30
C GLY A 211 -11.80 -1.18 4.55
N GLU A 212 -12.97 -1.58 5.05
CA GLU A 212 -13.50 -1.11 6.33
C GLU A 212 -12.55 -1.40 7.49
N HIS A 213 -11.80 -2.49 7.43
CA HIS A 213 -10.81 -2.85 8.43
C HIS A 213 -9.78 -1.75 8.72
N TYR A 214 -9.31 -1.00 7.72
CA TYR A 214 -8.38 0.11 7.95
C TYR A 214 -8.94 1.17 8.88
N HIS A 215 -10.25 1.45 8.83
CA HIS A 215 -10.90 2.42 9.72
C HIS A 215 -11.22 1.83 11.08
N ARG A 216 -11.39 0.52 11.16
CA ARG A 216 -11.76 -0.16 12.40
C ARG A 216 -10.57 -0.25 13.34
N LEU A 217 -9.41 -0.61 12.82
CA LEU A 217 -8.21 -0.80 13.62
C LEU A 217 -6.93 -0.47 12.83
N PRO A 218 -6.66 0.82 12.52
CA PRO A 218 -5.52 1.21 11.70
C PRO A 218 -4.18 0.68 12.25
N TRP A 219 -3.99 0.76 13.56
CA TRP A 219 -2.76 0.34 14.22
C TRP A 219 -2.45 -1.14 13.99
N PHE A 220 -3.47 -2.02 13.97
CA PHE A 220 -3.26 -3.46 13.85
C PHE A 220 -2.85 -3.85 12.42
N ASN A 221 -3.40 -3.17 11.41
CA ASN A 221 -2.98 -3.35 10.02
C ASN A 221 -1.52 -2.93 9.83
N GLU A 222 -1.17 -1.70 10.24
CA GLU A 222 0.19 -1.18 10.09
C GLU A 222 1.21 -1.97 10.90
N LEU A 223 0.88 -2.35 12.13
CA LEU A 223 1.73 -3.19 12.97
C LEU A 223 2.04 -4.54 12.31
N SER A 224 1.04 -5.13 11.64
CA SER A 224 1.22 -6.38 10.90
C SER A 224 2.17 -6.19 9.72
N ALA A 225 2.00 -5.10 8.96
CA ALA A 225 2.85 -4.79 7.82
C ALA A 225 4.31 -4.53 8.24
N ILE A 226 4.53 -3.74 9.30
CA ILE A 226 5.86 -3.48 9.88
C ILE A 226 6.53 -4.77 10.35
N ALA A 227 5.84 -5.55 11.19
CA ALA A 227 6.45 -6.71 11.81
C ALA A 227 6.81 -7.79 10.77
N LEU A 228 5.90 -8.03 9.82
CA LEU A 228 6.07 -9.08 8.82
C LEU A 228 7.04 -8.67 7.71
N SER A 229 7.07 -7.40 7.27
CA SER A 229 8.04 -6.92 6.29
C SER A 229 9.46 -7.08 6.83
N GLN A 230 9.70 -6.62 8.06
CA GLN A 230 11.02 -6.67 8.69
C GLN A 230 11.44 -8.09 9.04
N TYR A 231 10.49 -8.94 9.46
CA TYR A 231 10.75 -10.38 9.60
C TYR A 231 11.21 -11.00 8.28
N ALA A 232 10.50 -10.73 7.18
CA ALA A 232 10.82 -11.33 5.89
C ALA A 232 12.22 -10.91 5.41
N VAL A 233 12.57 -9.62 5.54
CA VAL A 233 13.91 -9.14 5.18
C VAL A 233 14.99 -9.74 6.09
N ALA A 234 14.77 -9.78 7.40
CA ALA A 234 15.75 -10.32 8.35
C ALA A 234 15.96 -11.84 8.14
N ALA A 235 14.87 -12.59 7.96
CA ALA A 235 14.93 -14.03 7.68
C ALA A 235 15.60 -14.32 6.33
N ALA A 236 15.32 -13.53 5.31
CA ALA A 236 15.98 -13.64 4.01
C ALA A 236 17.49 -13.37 4.10
N ALA A 237 17.90 -12.34 4.84
CA ALA A 237 19.31 -12.04 5.04
C ALA A 237 20.04 -13.15 5.81
N ALA A 238 19.39 -13.75 6.82
CA ALA A 238 19.94 -14.87 7.56
C ALA A 238 20.18 -16.09 6.65
N ASP A 239 19.25 -16.38 5.73
CA ASP A 239 19.37 -17.49 4.78
C ASP A 239 20.50 -17.31 3.78
N LEU A 240 20.66 -16.09 3.30
CA LEU A 240 21.64 -15.76 2.27
C LEU A 240 23.09 -15.78 2.81
N ARG A 241 23.27 -16.05 4.13
CA ARG A 241 24.54 -16.04 4.88
C ARG A 241 25.27 -14.68 4.78
N PRO A 242 26.33 -14.45 5.57
CA PRO A 242 27.12 -13.20 5.51
C PRO A 242 27.82 -12.95 4.16
N ALA A 243 27.78 -13.90 3.22
CA ALA A 243 28.49 -13.85 1.94
C ALA A 243 28.10 -12.64 1.06
N LEU A 244 26.96 -11.99 1.33
CA LEU A 244 26.50 -10.80 0.62
C LEU A 244 26.70 -9.48 1.38
N GLY A 245 27.23 -9.50 2.61
CA GLY A 245 27.70 -8.30 3.30
C GLY A 245 26.62 -7.25 3.65
N PHE A 246 25.40 -7.65 4.01
CA PHE A 246 24.34 -6.72 4.42
C PHE A 246 24.55 -6.12 5.83
N HIS A 247 25.74 -5.58 6.10
CA HIS A 247 26.17 -5.11 7.42
C HIS A 247 25.29 -3.99 7.99
N GLU A 248 24.68 -3.19 7.11
CA GLU A 248 23.81 -2.06 7.49
C GLU A 248 22.36 -2.47 7.75
N LEU A 249 21.97 -3.71 7.42
CA LEU A 249 20.57 -4.13 7.41
C LEU A 249 19.86 -3.91 8.74
N ARG A 250 20.48 -4.31 9.84
CA ARG A 250 19.90 -4.14 11.18
C ARG A 250 19.79 -2.66 11.57
N GLY A 251 20.70 -1.81 11.09
CA GLY A 251 20.61 -0.36 11.26
C GLY A 251 19.43 0.19 10.46
N ALA A 252 19.39 -0.09 9.17
CA ALA A 252 18.37 0.36 8.23
C ALA A 252 16.95 -0.05 8.66
N LEU A 253 16.71 -1.31 9.02
CA LEU A 253 15.39 -1.77 9.47
C LEU A 253 14.94 -1.08 10.77
N ARG A 254 15.88 -0.74 11.67
CA ARG A 254 15.57 0.03 12.89
C ARG A 254 15.21 1.47 12.55
N THR A 255 15.98 2.11 11.67
CA THR A 255 15.72 3.48 11.21
C THR A 255 14.38 3.58 10.49
N SER A 256 14.11 2.68 9.53
CA SER A 256 12.80 2.61 8.85
C SER A 256 11.68 2.45 9.87
N ARG A 257 11.81 1.53 10.84
CA ARG A 257 10.79 1.34 11.89
C ARG A 257 10.51 2.65 12.64
N ALA A 258 11.56 3.36 13.06
CA ALA A 258 11.43 4.59 13.84
C ALA A 258 10.73 5.73 13.08
N GLN A 259 10.76 5.70 11.75
CA GLN A 259 10.08 6.69 10.90
C GLN A 259 8.58 6.39 10.72
N GLN A 260 8.15 5.17 11.04
CA GLN A 260 6.77 4.75 10.86
C GLN A 260 5.91 5.09 12.07
N ARG A 261 4.68 5.55 11.83
CA ARG A 261 3.73 6.00 12.87
C ARG A 261 3.52 4.99 14.01
N TRP A 262 3.54 3.70 13.72
CA TRP A 262 3.33 2.61 14.68
C TRP A 262 4.61 1.80 14.94
N GLY A 263 5.77 2.36 14.62
CA GLY A 263 7.07 1.72 14.76
C GLY A 263 7.44 1.40 16.21
N ASP A 264 7.13 2.31 17.13
CA ASP A 264 7.37 2.11 18.56
C ASP A 264 6.51 0.97 19.11
N LEU A 265 5.23 0.93 18.75
CA LEU A 265 4.33 -0.18 19.07
C LEU A 265 4.89 -1.50 18.55
N ALA A 266 5.33 -1.53 17.29
CA ALA A 266 5.97 -2.72 16.70
C ALA A 266 7.21 -3.14 17.48
N GLY A 267 8.05 -2.18 17.87
CA GLY A 267 9.23 -2.42 18.69
C GLY A 267 8.91 -3.02 20.06
N VAL A 268 7.88 -2.50 20.75
CA VAL A 268 7.46 -3.01 22.06
C VAL A 268 6.89 -4.41 21.94
N VAL A 269 5.93 -4.63 21.03
CA VAL A 269 5.26 -5.94 20.92
C VAL A 269 6.24 -7.03 20.47
N MET A 270 7.15 -6.74 19.53
CA MET A 270 8.18 -7.71 19.16
C MET A 270 9.12 -8.09 20.33
N ARG A 271 9.37 -7.17 21.27
CA ARG A 271 10.15 -7.48 22.49
C ARG A 271 9.35 -8.32 23.49
N GLU A 272 8.06 -8.06 23.62
CA GLU A 272 7.18 -8.81 24.52
C GLU A 272 6.92 -10.23 24.04
N THR A 273 6.63 -10.40 22.74
CA THR A 273 6.24 -11.71 22.20
C THR A 273 7.43 -12.56 21.77
N GLY A 274 8.54 -11.93 21.39
CA GLY A 274 9.67 -12.60 20.74
C GLY A 274 9.33 -13.24 19.39
N ASP A 275 8.13 -12.99 18.85
CA ASP A 275 7.60 -13.66 17.67
C ASP A 275 6.93 -12.66 16.71
N PRO A 276 7.55 -12.40 15.54
CA PRO A 276 7.01 -11.45 14.57
C PRO A 276 5.79 -11.97 13.80
N LEU A 277 5.46 -13.27 13.92
CA LEU A 277 4.33 -13.91 13.24
C LEU A 277 3.04 -13.91 14.07
N VAL A 278 3.07 -13.41 15.32
CA VAL A 278 1.89 -13.25 16.19
C VAL A 278 0.72 -12.59 15.45
N PHE A 279 0.97 -11.47 14.77
CA PHE A 279 -0.09 -10.72 14.09
C PHE A 279 -0.63 -11.48 12.90
N TRP A 280 0.23 -12.19 12.17
CA TRP A 280 -0.21 -13.00 11.05
C TRP A 280 -1.10 -14.16 11.49
N ARG A 281 -0.75 -14.85 12.58
CA ARG A 281 -1.60 -15.89 13.15
C ARG A 281 -2.95 -15.34 13.61
N ALA A 282 -2.95 -14.15 14.23
CA ALA A 282 -4.18 -13.47 14.59
C ALA A 282 -5.04 -13.13 13.36
N TRP A 283 -4.43 -12.64 12.28
CA TRP A 283 -5.11 -12.43 11.00
C TRP A 283 -5.65 -13.72 10.39
N GLN A 284 -4.87 -14.81 10.38
CA GLN A 284 -5.33 -16.12 9.92
C GLN A 284 -6.57 -16.58 10.71
N ALA A 285 -6.57 -16.40 12.03
CA ALA A 285 -7.70 -16.70 12.88
C ALA A 285 -8.92 -15.80 12.57
N ILE A 286 -8.72 -14.52 12.22
CA ILE A 286 -9.79 -13.63 11.75
C ILE A 286 -10.33 -14.10 10.39
N PHE A 287 -9.46 -14.40 9.43
CA PHE A 287 -9.83 -14.83 8.07
C PHE A 287 -10.64 -16.13 8.07
N ALA A 288 -10.33 -17.05 8.98
CA ALA A 288 -11.03 -18.32 9.13
C ALA A 288 -12.46 -18.19 9.69
N ARG A 289 -12.88 -16.99 10.12
CA ARG A 289 -14.21 -16.77 10.73
C ARG A 289 -15.26 -16.33 9.71
N GLY A 290 -16.52 -16.50 10.08
CA GLY A 290 -17.67 -16.04 9.31
C GLY A 290 -17.66 -14.53 9.05
N SER A 291 -18.44 -14.07 8.07
CA SER A 291 -18.51 -12.65 7.65
C SER A 291 -18.83 -11.70 8.81
N HIS A 292 -19.67 -12.12 9.76
CA HIS A 292 -20.01 -11.31 10.94
C HIS A 292 -18.79 -11.05 11.83
N THR A 293 -18.04 -12.09 12.23
CA THR A 293 -16.84 -11.93 13.07
C THR A 293 -15.75 -11.17 12.34
N ARG A 294 -15.57 -11.38 11.03
CA ARG A 294 -14.61 -10.59 10.23
C ARG A 294 -14.98 -9.11 10.22
N ARG A 295 -16.26 -8.75 10.06
CA ARG A 295 -16.69 -7.35 10.21
C ARG A 295 -16.39 -6.82 11.62
N ASN A 296 -16.66 -7.61 12.64
CA ASN A 296 -16.52 -7.22 14.04
C ASN A 296 -15.16 -7.56 14.69
N TYR A 297 -14.12 -7.80 13.89
CA TYR A 297 -12.83 -8.28 14.40
C TYR A 297 -12.21 -7.33 15.43
N ALA A 298 -12.36 -6.01 15.23
CA ALA A 298 -11.78 -4.97 16.07
C ALA A 298 -12.45 -4.84 17.46
N HIS A 299 -13.49 -5.62 17.76
CA HIS A 299 -14.23 -5.51 19.02
C HIS A 299 -13.44 -6.12 20.20
N ARG A 300 -13.54 -5.54 21.41
CA ARG A 300 -12.84 -6.03 22.63
C ARG A 300 -13.18 -7.46 23.04
N ALA A 301 -14.39 -7.93 22.71
CA ALA A 301 -14.76 -9.34 22.91
C ALA A 301 -14.24 -10.31 21.83
N VAL A 302 -13.58 -9.82 20.77
CA VAL A 302 -13.16 -10.61 19.61
C VAL A 302 -11.65 -10.62 19.45
N LEU A 303 -11.01 -9.45 19.31
CA LEU A 303 -9.57 -9.40 19.03
C LEU A 303 -8.70 -9.90 20.17
N PRO A 304 -8.90 -9.50 21.45
CA PRO A 304 -8.00 -9.88 22.52
C PRO A 304 -7.90 -11.40 22.74
N PRO A 305 -9.00 -12.18 22.75
CA PRO A 305 -8.90 -13.65 22.78
C PRO A 305 -8.14 -14.23 21.59
N ILE A 306 -8.28 -13.63 20.40
CA ILE A 306 -7.54 -14.05 19.19
C ILE A 306 -6.04 -13.76 19.33
N LEU A 307 -5.66 -12.57 19.84
CA LEU A 307 -4.27 -12.21 20.07
C LEU A 307 -3.63 -13.08 21.15
N GLN A 308 -4.36 -13.36 22.23
CA GLN A 308 -3.91 -14.26 23.29
C GLN A 308 -3.62 -15.66 22.73
N ALA A 309 -4.55 -16.22 21.95
CA ALA A 309 -4.36 -17.51 21.28
C ALA A 309 -3.22 -17.49 20.25
N ALA A 310 -2.93 -16.33 19.65
CA ALA A 310 -1.83 -16.15 18.72
C ALA A 310 -0.46 -16.02 19.41
N GLY A 311 -0.41 -15.81 20.74
CA GLY A 311 0.82 -15.68 21.52
C GLY A 311 1.08 -14.28 22.10
N TRP A 312 0.12 -13.36 22.03
CA TRP A 312 0.21 -12.03 22.66
C TRP A 312 -0.93 -11.84 23.66
N ALA A 313 -0.63 -12.13 24.93
CA ALA A 313 -1.57 -12.00 26.04
C ALA A 313 -1.76 -10.54 26.47
N VAL A 314 -2.38 -9.75 25.60
CA VAL A 314 -2.58 -8.31 25.76
C VAL A 314 -3.95 -7.97 26.36
N SER A 315 -3.98 -6.94 27.19
CA SER A 315 -5.21 -6.28 27.65
C SER A 315 -5.32 -4.89 27.03
N PHE A 316 -6.55 -4.45 26.72
CA PHE A 316 -6.79 -3.13 26.14
C PHE A 316 -7.53 -2.20 27.13
N PRO A 317 -7.21 -0.89 27.17
CA PRO A 317 -6.23 -0.20 26.33
C PRO A 317 -4.79 -0.68 26.60
N TYR A 318 -4.03 -0.87 25.52
CA TYR A 318 -2.64 -1.31 25.59
C TYR A 318 -1.73 -0.09 25.50
N HIS A 319 -0.97 0.15 26.57
CA HIS A 319 -0.10 1.31 26.72
C HIS A 319 1.32 0.98 26.25
N TYR A 320 1.92 1.88 25.47
CA TYR A 320 3.30 1.78 24.99
C TYR A 320 3.94 3.18 24.94
N GLY A 321 4.90 3.42 25.83
CA GLY A 321 5.40 4.79 26.06
C GLY A 321 4.27 5.73 26.51
N ASP A 322 4.23 6.93 25.94
CA ASP A 322 3.19 7.93 26.22
C ASP A 322 1.92 7.75 25.37
N GLN A 323 1.82 6.63 24.64
CA GLN A 323 0.72 6.35 23.73
C GLN A 323 -0.07 5.11 24.19
N SER A 324 -1.27 4.95 23.65
CA SER A 324 -2.06 3.74 23.83
C SER A 324 -2.85 3.40 22.58
N VAL A 325 -3.03 2.11 22.33
CA VAL A 325 -3.98 1.61 21.34
C VAL A 325 -5.12 0.87 22.03
N ASP A 326 -6.27 0.85 21.37
CA ASP A 326 -7.46 0.18 21.88
C ASP A 326 -8.18 -0.58 20.76
N CYS A 327 -9.08 -1.45 21.18
CA CYS A 327 -10.11 -2.08 20.37
C CYS A 327 -11.41 -1.25 20.44
N ARG A 328 -12.39 -1.59 19.62
CA ARG A 328 -13.73 -1.00 19.67
C ARG A 328 -14.60 -1.65 20.74
N ASP A 329 -15.48 -0.86 21.34
CA ASP A 329 -16.49 -1.34 22.30
C ASP A 329 -17.84 -1.70 21.66
N GLU A 330 -18.09 -1.23 20.44
CA GLU A 330 -19.38 -1.44 19.77
C GLU A 330 -19.26 -2.39 18.57
N ARG A 331 -20.27 -3.26 18.40
CA ARG A 331 -20.42 -4.12 17.23
C ARG A 331 -21.10 -3.37 16.10
N VAL A 332 -20.70 -3.67 14.88
CA VAL A 332 -21.47 -3.30 13.69
C VAL A 332 -22.59 -4.32 13.48
N PRO A 333 -23.84 -3.86 13.30
CA PRO A 333 -25.01 -4.71 13.11
C PRO A 333 -24.89 -5.76 11.99
#